data_AF-A0A7S2M2L7-F1
#
_entry.id   AF-A0A7S2M2L7-F1
#
_cell.length_a   1.000
_cell.length_b   1.000
_cell.length_c   1.000
_cell.angle_alpha   90.00
_cell.angle_beta   90.00
_cell.angle_gamma   90.00
#
_symmetry.space_group_name_H-M   'P 1'
#
loop_
_entity.id
_entity.type
_entity.pdbx_description
1 polymer ?
#
loop_
_entity_poly.entity_id
_entity_poly.type
_entity_poly.pdbx_seq_one_letter_code
_entity_poly.pdbx_strand_id
1 'polypeptide(L)'
;SKAPIYSHALFVSTSTMATQSSADPLLQADDLKRQGNDAFRKGDIQSAVEGYTAALQNMPMNGGTGSSGKSNTKMMESTLFSNRAMCHLKIAETKGSSTNNSNDMQQSLKDCIEDCNSALDRLDLVGSDSSSSSNNNLRGKVLYRRAKALVTTSQTNIHSTDDDKEENLNAAAKDLLQLLSFDASNKEAAALLRAVRTLHGNMGGRLGRSRISRALDLLRGRMTNDTNNTIASRDGDKDMDNLTCLRVLQGSLAEESSSYADEIGRRGGVPLLLQIARRGIVSTSDNNKKQQQQQQQSDIDSCRTASIHILSACCSHDSFILKYAGRDNLPPSVLAQIVEEEASSSSNNSKEGSVDISVAAMALLIRLIVHWDNREATRYFASKIKEDGTVEDNVVVRAIDVPEVDASSVCRVAIAAFLWGSNGNATTTTTTTTTIGDSRAPRAALDLLSAWTASDLEALDAASDACYAPSSSSSSSSA
;
A
#
# COMPACT_ATOMS: atom_id res chain seq x y z
N SER A 1 73.05 -40.57 -3.10
CA SER A 1 74.04 -40.00 -2.16
C SER A 1 74.38 -38.60 -2.64
N LYS A 2 74.20 -37.61 -1.74
CA LYS A 2 74.56 -36.17 -1.85
C LYS A 2 73.77 -35.29 -2.83
N ALA A 3 72.85 -34.51 -2.25
CA ALA A 3 72.39 -33.22 -2.75
C ALA A 3 73.24 -32.08 -2.14
N PRO A 4 73.35 -30.90 -2.78
CA PRO A 4 73.87 -29.71 -2.15
C PRO A 4 72.75 -28.76 -1.68
N ILE A 5 72.95 -28.19 -0.50
CA ILE A 5 72.15 -27.15 0.14
C ILE A 5 72.72 -25.80 -0.30
N TYR A 6 71.88 -24.89 -0.85
CA TYR A 6 72.19 -23.47 -0.95
C TYR A 6 71.21 -22.67 -0.10
N SER A 7 71.76 -21.95 0.88
CA SER A 7 71.10 -20.98 1.74
C SER A 7 71.09 -19.62 1.05
N HIS A 8 69.91 -19.03 0.85
CA HIS A 8 69.76 -17.62 0.48
C HIS A 8 69.04 -16.88 1.61
N ALA A 9 69.76 -15.98 2.26
CA ALA A 9 69.23 -15.04 3.22
C ALA A 9 68.46 -13.92 2.49
N LEU A 10 67.20 -13.72 2.88
CA LEU A 10 66.35 -12.60 2.46
C LEU A 10 66.74 -11.33 3.22
N PHE A 11 67.16 -10.32 2.46
CA PHE A 11 67.43 -8.97 2.94
C PHE A 11 66.09 -8.21 3.01
N VAL A 12 65.54 -8.06 4.21
CA VAL A 12 64.37 -7.21 4.46
C VAL A 12 64.85 -5.76 4.55
N SER A 13 64.51 -4.95 3.55
CA SER A 13 64.68 -3.49 3.61
C SER A 13 63.64 -2.91 4.57
N THR A 14 64.08 -2.52 5.75
CA THR A 14 63.32 -1.68 6.68
C THR A 14 63.30 -0.25 6.15
N SER A 15 62.16 0.14 5.58
CA SER A 15 61.90 1.52 5.19
C SER A 15 61.76 2.40 6.42
N THR A 16 62.49 3.50 6.38
CA THR A 16 62.72 4.49 7.43
C THR A 16 61.40 5.16 7.84
N MET A 17 61.05 5.10 9.13
CA MET A 17 59.96 5.89 9.69
C MET A 17 60.34 7.37 9.68
N ALA A 18 59.72 8.12 8.76
CA ALA A 18 59.71 9.57 8.81
C ALA A 18 58.79 10.02 9.95
N THR A 19 59.32 10.91 10.78
CA THR A 19 58.69 11.65 11.87
C THR A 19 57.32 12.22 11.46
N GLN A 20 56.23 11.67 12.01
CA GLN A 20 54.90 12.28 11.95
C GLN A 20 54.89 13.55 12.82
N SER A 21 54.92 14.69 12.14
CA SER A 21 54.54 15.98 12.68
C SER A 21 53.13 15.90 13.26
N SER A 22 52.93 16.40 14.47
CA SER A 22 51.64 16.58 15.15
C SER A 22 50.78 17.61 14.43
N ALA A 23 50.36 17.32 13.20
CA ALA A 23 49.48 18.17 12.42
C ALA A 23 48.07 18.09 13.00
N ASP A 24 47.42 19.25 13.13
CA ASP A 24 46.01 19.36 13.50
C ASP A 24 45.17 18.47 12.56
N PRO A 25 44.42 17.48 13.06
CA PRO A 25 43.61 16.58 12.24
C PRO A 25 42.67 17.32 11.28
N LEU A 26 42.20 18.51 11.66
CA LEU A 26 41.31 19.31 10.83
C LEU A 26 42.04 19.98 9.66
N LEU A 27 43.29 20.40 9.84
CA LEU A 27 44.15 20.86 8.75
C LEU A 27 44.48 19.71 7.79
N GLN A 28 44.80 18.53 8.34
CA GLN A 28 45.08 17.35 7.53
C GLN A 28 43.85 16.92 6.69
N ALA A 29 42.65 16.97 7.26
CA ALA A 29 41.42 16.70 6.52
C ALA A 29 41.15 17.75 5.41
N ASP A 30 41.47 19.03 5.63
CA ASP A 30 41.34 20.07 4.59
C ASP A 30 42.32 19.84 3.43
N ASP A 31 43.56 19.45 3.71
CA ASP A 31 44.56 19.14 2.67
C ASP A 31 44.14 17.91 1.84
N LEU A 32 43.65 16.85 2.49
CA LEU A 32 43.11 15.66 1.81
C LEU A 32 41.87 15.99 0.97
N LYS A 33 40.99 16.88 1.46
CA LYS A 33 39.87 17.40 0.67
C LYS A 33 40.36 18.14 -0.58
N ARG A 34 41.40 18.97 -0.48
CA ARG A 34 41.99 19.67 -1.63
C ARG A 34 42.56 18.68 -2.64
N GLN A 35 43.27 17.65 -2.18
CA GLN A 35 43.75 16.57 -3.04
C GLN A 35 42.61 15.86 -3.76
N GLY A 36 41.52 15.53 -3.05
CA GLY A 36 40.32 14.93 -3.63
C GLY A 36 39.67 15.84 -4.70
N ASN A 37 39.58 17.15 -4.42
CA ASN A 37 39.08 18.14 -5.37
C ASN A 37 39.97 18.23 -6.63
N ASP A 38 41.30 18.15 -6.47
CA ASP A 38 42.26 18.18 -7.58
C ASP A 38 42.15 16.92 -8.45
N ALA A 39 42.05 15.74 -7.84
CA ALA A 39 41.81 14.48 -8.55
C ALA A 39 40.48 14.51 -9.32
N PHE A 40 39.41 14.99 -8.68
CA PHE A 40 38.09 15.11 -9.32
C PHE A 40 38.13 16.03 -10.55
N ARG A 41 38.83 17.18 -10.43
CA ARG A 41 39.00 18.13 -11.55
C ARG A 41 39.81 17.55 -12.71
N LYS A 42 40.79 16.68 -12.43
CA LYS A 42 41.56 15.94 -13.44
C LYS A 42 40.78 14.79 -14.09
N GLY A 43 39.59 14.47 -13.58
CA GLY A 43 38.78 13.33 -14.04
C GLY A 43 39.19 12.00 -13.42
N ASP A 44 40.13 12.00 -12.46
CA ASP A 44 40.52 10.81 -11.71
C ASP A 44 39.54 10.62 -10.53
N ILE A 45 38.41 9.99 -10.84
CA ILE A 45 37.31 9.85 -9.89
C ILE A 45 37.66 8.89 -8.76
N GLN A 46 38.46 7.86 -9.03
CA GLN A 46 38.84 6.87 -8.03
C GLN A 46 39.75 7.49 -6.97
N SER A 47 40.81 8.19 -7.38
CA SER A 47 41.66 8.90 -6.43
C SER A 47 40.93 10.03 -5.70
N ALA A 48 39.90 10.63 -6.30
CA ALA A 48 39.04 11.57 -5.59
C ALA A 48 38.25 10.90 -4.44
N VAL A 49 37.67 9.72 -4.68
CA VAL A 49 36.98 8.93 -3.64
C VAL A 49 37.93 8.59 -2.50
N GLU A 50 39.15 8.14 -2.82
CA GLU A 50 40.18 7.82 -1.84
C GLU A 50 40.57 9.05 -1.00
N GLY A 51 40.79 10.20 -1.66
CA GLY A 51 41.10 11.46 -0.99
C GLY A 51 40.01 11.92 -0.02
N TYR A 52 38.73 11.90 -0.46
CA TYR A 52 37.61 12.25 0.44
C TYR A 52 37.40 11.23 1.55
N THR A 53 37.63 9.95 1.29
CA THR A 53 37.53 8.89 2.32
C THR A 53 38.62 9.03 3.36
N ALA A 54 39.86 9.28 2.95
CA ALA A 54 40.96 9.58 3.85
C ALA A 54 40.68 10.85 4.66
N ALA A 55 40.12 11.89 4.04
CA ALA A 55 39.73 13.11 4.76
C ALA A 55 38.69 12.81 5.85
N LEU A 56 37.65 12.02 5.54
CA LEU A 56 36.63 11.60 6.51
C LEU A 56 37.21 10.78 7.66
N GLN A 57 38.18 9.90 7.39
CA GLN A 57 38.85 9.10 8.44
C GLN A 57 39.70 9.94 9.40
N ASN A 58 40.20 11.09 8.94
CA ASN A 58 40.97 12.03 9.77
C ASN A 58 40.08 13.04 10.52
N MET A 59 38.76 13.02 10.33
CA MET A 59 37.87 13.92 11.06
C MET A 59 37.78 13.52 12.54
N PRO A 60 37.88 14.48 13.48
CA PRO A 60 37.81 14.18 14.90
C PRO A 60 36.40 13.70 15.29
N MET A 61 36.30 12.49 15.85
CA MET A 61 35.04 11.88 16.32
C MET A 61 34.34 12.71 17.41
N ASN A 62 35.12 13.38 18.25
CA ASN A 62 34.64 14.33 19.26
C ASN A 62 34.96 15.74 18.79
N GLY A 63 34.06 16.35 18.02
CA GLY A 63 34.14 17.76 17.65
C GLY A 63 34.46 18.60 18.90
N GLY A 64 35.45 19.49 18.78
CA GLY A 64 36.07 20.20 19.91
C GLY A 64 35.06 20.74 20.92
N THR A 65 35.50 20.91 22.17
CA THR A 65 34.67 21.23 23.35
C THR A 65 33.81 22.51 23.25
N GLY A 66 33.96 23.32 22.20
CA GLY A 66 33.13 24.50 21.93
C GLY A 66 32.01 24.27 20.88
N SER A 67 30.85 24.90 21.10
CA SER A 67 29.68 24.85 20.19
C SER A 67 30.02 25.22 18.74
N SER A 68 30.85 26.26 18.53
CA SER A 68 31.32 26.69 17.20
C SER A 68 32.22 25.66 16.50
N GLY A 69 33.08 24.97 17.26
CA GLY A 69 33.97 23.94 16.71
C GLY A 69 33.19 22.73 16.19
N LYS A 70 32.15 22.31 16.91
CA LYS A 70 31.27 21.20 16.49
C LYS A 70 30.54 21.50 15.19
N SER A 71 30.01 22.71 15.03
CA SER A 71 29.31 23.13 13.81
C SER A 71 30.22 23.09 12.57
N ASN A 72 31.45 23.63 12.67
CA ASN A 72 32.42 23.61 11.57
C ASN A 72 32.85 22.18 11.19
N THR A 73 33.06 21.30 12.17
CA THR A 73 33.37 19.89 11.90
C THR A 73 32.23 19.21 11.13
N LYS A 74 30.97 19.37 11.58
CA LYS A 74 29.80 18.78 10.92
C LYS A 74 29.60 19.32 9.50
N MET A 75 29.84 20.61 9.29
CA MET A 75 29.77 21.24 7.96
C MET A 75 30.86 20.71 7.02
N MET A 76 32.08 20.51 7.51
CA MET A 76 33.16 19.89 6.75
C MET A 76 32.83 18.42 6.39
N GLU A 77 32.33 17.63 7.35
CA GLU A 77 31.90 16.25 7.10
C GLU A 77 30.80 16.20 6.04
N SER A 78 29.78 17.05 6.14
CA SER A 78 28.71 17.14 5.14
C SER A 78 29.27 17.47 3.75
N THR A 79 30.23 18.39 3.67
CA THR A 79 30.90 18.75 2.41
C THR A 79 31.65 17.55 1.82
N LEU A 80 32.39 16.80 2.64
CA LEU A 80 33.14 15.62 2.22
C LEU A 80 32.22 14.51 1.71
N PHE A 81 31.17 14.17 2.47
CA PHE A 81 30.16 13.20 2.05
C PHE A 81 29.48 13.64 0.75
N SER A 82 29.08 14.91 0.65
CA SER A 82 28.49 15.46 -0.56
C SER A 82 29.41 15.29 -1.78
N ASN A 83 30.70 15.62 -1.64
CA ASN A 83 31.68 15.50 -2.72
C ASN A 83 31.95 14.04 -3.11
N ARG A 84 32.03 13.13 -2.13
CA ARG A 84 32.20 11.70 -2.39
C ARG A 84 30.96 11.09 -3.06
N ALA A 85 29.75 11.50 -2.67
CA ALA A 85 28.51 11.14 -3.37
C ALA A 85 28.56 11.54 -4.85
N MET A 86 29.10 12.73 -5.17
CA MET A 86 29.27 13.16 -6.57
C MET A 86 30.22 12.26 -7.35
N CYS A 87 31.29 11.76 -6.72
CA CYS A 87 32.19 10.79 -7.33
C CYS A 87 31.46 9.48 -7.65
N HIS A 88 30.73 8.93 -6.68
CA HIS A 88 29.94 7.71 -6.84
C HIS A 88 28.89 7.84 -7.96
N LEU A 89 28.21 8.99 -8.03
CA LEU A 89 27.26 9.28 -9.11
C LEU A 89 27.96 9.30 -10.49
N LYS A 90 29.15 9.90 -10.58
CA LYS A 90 29.92 9.96 -11.83
C LYS A 90 30.50 8.61 -12.25
N ILE A 91 30.86 7.76 -11.28
CA ILE A 91 31.23 6.35 -11.53
C ILE A 91 30.04 5.59 -12.13
N ALA A 92 28.83 5.78 -11.58
CA ALA A 92 27.63 5.14 -12.12
C ALA A 92 27.31 5.61 -13.55
N GLU A 93 27.40 6.91 -13.83
CA GLU A 93 27.17 7.49 -15.17
C GLU A 93 28.16 6.96 -16.23
N THR A 94 29.43 6.81 -15.86
CA THR A 94 30.47 6.33 -16.78
C THR A 94 30.40 4.83 -17.01
N LYS A 95 30.07 4.04 -15.97
CA LYS A 95 29.95 2.58 -16.07
C LYS A 95 28.66 2.13 -16.77
N GLY A 96 27.58 2.91 -16.71
CA GLY A 96 26.27 2.56 -17.26
C GLY A 96 26.24 2.31 -18.78
N SER A 97 27.27 2.71 -19.52
CA SER A 97 27.39 2.40 -20.96
C SER A 97 27.98 1.02 -21.28
N SER A 98 28.59 0.35 -20.28
CA SER A 98 29.24 -0.95 -20.47
C SER A 98 28.34 -2.06 -19.91
N THR A 99 27.77 -2.89 -20.78
CA THR A 99 26.70 -3.86 -20.49
C THR A 99 27.07 -4.99 -19.52
N ASN A 100 28.32 -5.10 -19.06
CA ASN A 100 28.79 -6.29 -18.34
C ASN A 100 28.86 -6.14 -16.80
N ASN A 101 28.70 -4.95 -16.22
CA ASN A 101 28.89 -4.72 -14.77
C ASN A 101 27.70 -3.98 -14.10
N SER A 102 26.47 -4.53 -14.16
CA SER A 102 25.32 -3.90 -13.50
C SER A 102 25.49 -3.76 -11.98
N ASN A 103 26.14 -4.74 -11.33
CA ASN A 103 26.34 -4.76 -9.88
C ASN A 103 27.22 -3.59 -9.38
N ASP A 104 28.31 -3.27 -10.09
CA ASP A 104 29.19 -2.16 -9.71
C ASP A 104 28.48 -0.81 -9.77
N MET A 105 27.63 -0.63 -10.79
CA MET A 105 26.83 0.58 -10.95
C MET A 105 25.79 0.70 -9.83
N GLN A 106 25.08 -0.38 -9.52
CA GLN A 106 24.13 -0.42 -8.41
C GLN A 106 24.80 -0.12 -7.06
N GLN A 107 25.97 -0.70 -6.80
CA GLN A 107 26.72 -0.40 -5.59
C GLN A 107 27.14 1.07 -5.54
N SER A 108 27.63 1.63 -6.65
CA SER A 108 27.99 3.05 -6.71
C SER A 108 26.79 3.97 -6.46
N LEU A 109 25.61 3.65 -7.00
CA LEU A 109 24.39 4.42 -6.72
C LEU A 109 23.96 4.32 -5.26
N LYS A 110 24.10 3.14 -4.66
CA LYS A 110 23.82 2.91 -3.24
C LYS A 110 24.78 3.73 -2.35
N ASP A 111 26.08 3.69 -2.62
CA ASP A 111 27.09 4.47 -1.91
C ASP A 111 26.80 5.98 -2.03
N CYS A 112 26.36 6.44 -3.21
CA CYS A 112 25.95 7.83 -3.42
C CYS A 112 24.76 8.22 -2.53
N ILE A 113 23.75 7.35 -2.40
CA ILE A 113 22.56 7.59 -1.57
C ILE A 113 22.95 7.61 -0.08
N GLU A 114 23.78 6.67 0.37
CA GLU A 114 24.27 6.59 1.76
C GLU A 114 25.10 7.83 2.15
N ASP A 115 25.99 8.29 1.26
CA ASP A 115 26.74 9.52 1.47
C ASP A 115 25.83 10.75 1.48
N CYS A 116 24.81 10.82 0.62
CA CYS A 116 23.86 11.92 0.65
C CYS A 116 23.03 11.94 1.94
N ASN A 117 22.60 10.78 2.44
CA ASN A 117 21.90 10.66 3.72
C ASN A 117 22.80 11.14 4.86
N SER A 118 24.03 10.65 4.91
CA SER A 118 25.03 11.09 5.89
C SER A 118 25.28 12.59 5.83
N ALA A 119 25.36 13.18 4.63
CA ALA A 119 25.55 14.62 4.46
C ALA A 119 24.36 15.44 4.96
N LEU A 120 23.12 14.98 4.73
CA LEU A 120 21.90 15.65 5.21
C LEU A 120 21.77 15.57 6.72
N ASP A 121 22.05 14.41 7.33
CA ASP A 121 22.05 14.25 8.79
C ASP A 121 23.00 15.24 9.46
N ARG A 122 24.20 15.43 8.88
CA ARG A 122 25.17 16.41 9.41
C ARG A 122 24.70 17.85 9.23
N LEU A 123 23.99 18.18 8.14
CA LEU A 123 23.41 19.51 7.94
C LEU A 123 22.26 19.80 8.91
N ASP A 124 21.43 18.80 9.20
CA ASP A 124 20.32 18.94 10.15
C ASP A 124 20.83 19.18 11.57
N LEU A 125 21.97 18.57 11.94
CA LEU A 125 22.64 18.79 13.23
C LEU A 125 23.33 20.16 13.37
N VAL A 126 23.67 20.84 12.26
CA VAL A 126 24.30 22.18 12.30
C VAL A 126 23.30 23.27 12.74
N GLY A 127 22.01 22.96 12.78
CA GLY A 127 20.96 23.80 13.36
C GLY A 127 20.36 24.80 12.37
N SER A 128 19.05 25.06 12.54
CA SER A 128 18.27 26.00 11.71
C SER A 128 18.54 27.48 12.02
N ASP A 129 19.22 27.77 13.14
CA ASP A 129 19.44 29.14 13.64
C ASP A 129 20.38 29.97 12.76
N SER A 130 21.04 29.32 11.80
CA SER A 130 21.82 29.97 10.76
C SER A 130 21.35 29.48 9.39
N SER A 131 20.25 30.06 8.91
CA SER A 131 19.78 30.01 7.51
C SER A 131 20.77 30.68 6.55
N SER A 132 22.06 30.34 6.69
CA SER A 132 23.11 30.85 5.85
C SER A 132 22.90 30.31 4.43
N SER A 133 22.97 31.21 3.45
CA SER A 133 22.87 30.87 2.02
C SER A 133 23.81 29.72 1.62
N SER A 134 24.96 29.58 2.29
CA SER A 134 25.92 28.48 2.10
C SER A 134 25.33 27.10 2.43
N ASN A 135 24.59 26.99 3.54
CA ASN A 135 23.96 25.73 3.96
C ASN A 135 22.90 25.28 2.94
N ASN A 136 22.09 26.22 2.45
CA ASN A 136 21.07 25.92 1.44
C ASN A 136 21.71 25.51 0.11
N ASN A 137 22.86 26.09 -0.27
CA ASN A 137 23.58 25.70 -1.49
C ASN A 137 24.11 24.25 -1.37
N LEU A 138 24.74 23.91 -0.25
CA LEU A 138 25.21 22.54 -0.01
C LEU A 138 24.04 21.55 0.08
N ARG A 139 22.98 21.90 0.84
CA ARG A 139 21.76 21.09 0.94
C ARG A 139 21.11 20.86 -0.43
N GLY A 140 21.01 21.89 -1.26
CA GLY A 140 20.51 21.78 -2.63
C GLY A 140 21.33 20.82 -3.48
N LYS A 141 22.67 20.89 -3.40
CA LYS A 141 23.54 19.93 -4.10
C LYS A 141 23.32 18.50 -3.63
N VAL A 142 23.19 18.27 -2.33
CA VAL A 142 22.98 16.93 -1.76
C VAL A 142 21.61 16.36 -2.16
N LEU A 143 20.54 17.15 -2.03
CA LEU A 143 19.19 16.74 -2.44
C LEU A 143 19.14 16.39 -3.93
N TYR A 144 19.76 17.21 -4.79
CA TYR A 144 19.81 16.94 -6.23
C TYR A 144 20.59 15.66 -6.54
N ARG A 145 21.75 15.45 -5.91
CA ARG A 145 22.56 14.22 -6.08
C ARG A 145 21.81 12.98 -5.64
N ARG A 146 21.14 13.02 -4.48
CA ARG A 146 20.33 11.90 -3.97
C ARG A 146 19.15 11.60 -4.89
N ALA A 147 18.39 12.62 -5.29
CA ALA A 147 17.29 12.46 -6.23
C ALA A 147 17.75 11.85 -7.56
N LYS A 148 18.87 12.32 -8.11
CA LYS A 148 19.43 11.79 -9.36
C LYS A 148 19.91 10.34 -9.23
N ALA A 149 20.51 9.97 -8.10
CA ALA A 149 20.88 8.59 -7.81
C ALA A 149 19.64 7.69 -7.72
N LEU A 150 18.62 8.10 -6.96
CA LEU A 150 17.35 7.37 -6.81
C LEU A 150 16.63 7.14 -8.15
N VAL A 151 16.58 8.16 -9.00
CA VAL A 151 16.01 8.04 -10.36
C VAL A 151 16.80 7.03 -11.19
N THR A 152 18.13 7.12 -11.19
CA THR A 152 18.99 6.18 -11.93
C THR A 152 18.84 4.75 -11.41
N THR A 153 18.77 4.55 -10.09
CA THR A 153 18.51 3.25 -9.47
C THR A 153 17.18 2.65 -9.93
N SER A 154 16.12 3.47 -9.97
CA SER A 154 14.78 3.04 -10.40
C SER A 154 14.73 2.61 -11.87
N GLN A 155 15.56 3.23 -12.72
CA GLN A 155 15.63 2.93 -14.15
C GLN A 155 16.50 1.71 -14.46
N THR A 156 17.54 1.46 -13.65
CA THR A 156 18.58 0.48 -13.97
C THR A 156 18.45 -0.84 -13.21
N ASN A 157 17.71 -0.87 -12.11
CA ASN A 157 17.50 -2.09 -11.34
C ASN A 157 16.40 -2.95 -11.96
N ILE A 158 16.80 -3.92 -12.78
CA ILE A 158 15.90 -4.90 -13.42
C ILE A 158 15.23 -5.80 -12.37
N HIS A 159 15.89 -6.04 -11.23
CA HIS A 159 15.39 -6.93 -10.18
C HIS A 159 14.53 -6.22 -9.12
N SER A 160 14.43 -4.88 -9.14
CA SER A 160 13.59 -4.20 -8.17
C SER A 160 12.11 -4.33 -8.53
N THR A 161 11.28 -4.51 -7.52
CA THR A 161 9.83 -4.52 -7.69
C THR A 161 9.34 -3.14 -8.12
N ASP A 162 8.14 -3.06 -8.70
CA ASP A 162 7.54 -1.76 -9.02
C ASP A 162 7.33 -0.90 -7.76
N ASP A 163 7.06 -1.54 -6.62
CA ASP A 163 6.96 -0.88 -5.31
C ASP A 163 8.30 -0.20 -4.94
N ASP A 164 9.43 -0.89 -5.10
CA ASP A 164 10.76 -0.32 -4.83
C ASP A 164 11.09 0.85 -5.77
N LYS A 165 10.72 0.75 -7.06
CA LYS A 165 10.94 1.82 -8.04
C LYS A 165 10.08 3.03 -7.70
N GLU A 166 8.82 2.81 -7.32
CA GLU A 166 7.91 3.86 -6.91
C GLU A 166 8.38 4.56 -5.64
N GLU A 167 8.84 3.81 -4.63
CA GLU A 167 9.42 4.39 -3.40
C GLU A 167 10.62 5.29 -3.71
N ASN A 168 11.55 4.81 -4.53
CA ASN A 168 12.72 5.59 -4.94
C ASN A 168 12.35 6.87 -5.71
N LEU A 169 11.39 6.79 -6.64
CA LEU A 169 10.94 7.95 -7.41
C LEU A 169 10.14 8.94 -6.54
N ASN A 170 9.36 8.47 -5.56
CA ASN A 170 8.68 9.31 -4.58
C ASN A 170 9.68 10.04 -3.68
N ALA A 171 10.72 9.35 -3.19
CA ALA A 171 11.81 9.96 -2.44
C ALA A 171 12.55 11.01 -3.27
N ALA A 172 12.83 10.71 -4.55
CA ALA A 172 13.45 11.66 -5.47
C ALA A 172 12.56 12.90 -5.70
N ALA A 173 11.25 12.72 -5.88
CA ALA A 173 10.30 13.82 -6.02
C ALA A 173 10.28 14.71 -4.77
N LYS A 174 10.29 14.12 -3.57
CA LYS A 174 10.35 14.83 -2.29
C LYS A 174 11.61 15.69 -2.18
N ASP A 175 12.76 15.13 -2.54
CA ASP A 175 14.04 15.84 -2.54
C ASP A 175 14.05 17.03 -3.49
N LEU A 176 13.53 16.85 -4.70
CA LEU A 176 13.46 17.89 -5.72
C LEU A 176 12.47 18.99 -5.35
N LEU A 177 11.33 18.65 -4.75
CA LEU A 177 10.37 19.62 -4.23
C LEU A 177 10.97 20.41 -3.05
N GLN A 178 11.68 19.74 -2.14
CA GLN A 178 12.38 20.41 -1.06
C GLN A 178 13.45 21.36 -1.60
N LEU A 179 14.25 20.95 -2.57
CA LEU A 179 15.24 21.81 -3.23
C LEU A 179 14.58 23.03 -3.87
N LEU A 180 13.55 22.82 -4.69
CA LEU A 180 12.85 23.89 -5.39
C LEU A 180 12.12 24.86 -4.44
N SER A 181 11.83 24.44 -3.20
CA SER A 181 11.24 25.32 -2.19
C SER A 181 12.17 26.47 -1.77
N PHE A 182 13.49 26.27 -1.83
CA PHE A 182 14.49 27.29 -1.48
C PHE A 182 15.38 27.73 -2.66
N ASP A 183 15.38 27.01 -3.77
CA ASP A 183 16.03 27.38 -5.04
C ASP A 183 15.12 27.09 -6.24
N ALA A 184 14.07 27.91 -6.39
CA ALA A 184 13.11 27.81 -7.49
C ALA A 184 13.74 28.06 -8.87
N SER A 185 14.95 28.64 -8.92
CA SER A 185 15.67 28.97 -10.17
C SER A 185 16.40 27.77 -10.78
N ASN A 186 16.47 26.65 -10.05
CA ASN A 186 17.21 25.47 -10.44
C ASN A 186 16.56 24.72 -11.62
N LYS A 187 16.99 25.07 -12.84
CA LYS A 187 16.47 24.47 -14.09
C LYS A 187 16.70 22.97 -14.17
N GLU A 188 17.81 22.48 -13.62
CA GLU A 188 18.15 21.05 -13.63
C GLU A 188 17.22 20.25 -12.72
N ALA A 189 16.99 20.72 -11.49
CA ALA A 189 16.06 20.09 -10.57
C ALA A 189 14.62 20.10 -11.13
N ALA A 190 14.20 21.20 -11.75
CA ALA A 190 12.90 21.29 -12.41
C ALA A 190 12.78 20.35 -13.63
N ALA A 191 13.87 20.14 -14.37
CA ALA A 191 13.91 19.18 -15.48
C ALA A 191 13.87 17.73 -14.97
N LEU A 192 14.65 17.41 -13.94
CA LEU A 192 14.64 16.09 -13.32
C LEU A 192 13.29 15.76 -12.69
N LEU A 193 12.62 16.74 -12.05
CA LEU A 193 11.28 16.54 -11.48
C LEU A 193 10.23 16.25 -12.57
N ARG A 194 10.35 16.90 -13.74
CA ARG A 194 9.51 16.56 -14.90
C ARG A 194 9.80 15.14 -15.39
N ALA A 195 11.07 14.74 -15.46
CA ALA A 195 11.44 13.36 -15.81
C ALA A 195 10.88 12.34 -14.81
N VAL A 196 10.98 12.61 -13.50
CA VAL A 196 10.38 11.79 -12.43
C VAL A 196 8.88 11.64 -12.64
N ARG A 197 8.16 12.74 -12.89
CA ARG A 197 6.71 12.71 -13.18
C ARG A 197 6.39 11.91 -14.44
N THR A 198 7.19 12.03 -15.49
CA THR A 198 7.04 11.22 -16.71
C THR A 198 7.32 9.74 -16.44
N LEU A 199 8.33 9.40 -15.65
CA LEU A 199 8.64 8.02 -15.28
C LEU A 199 7.51 7.40 -14.46
N HIS A 200 6.97 8.11 -13.46
CA HIS A 200 5.74 7.72 -12.78
C HIS A 200 4.54 7.61 -13.75
N GLY A 201 4.47 8.50 -14.74
CA GLY A 201 3.55 8.45 -15.87
C GLY A 201 3.64 7.14 -16.66
N ASN A 202 4.86 6.69 -16.94
CA ASN A 202 5.14 5.50 -17.73
C ASN A 202 4.99 4.21 -16.94
N MET A 203 5.20 4.23 -15.62
CA MET A 203 4.81 3.14 -14.70
C MET A 203 3.28 3.06 -14.51
N GLY A 204 2.50 3.48 -15.53
CA GLY A 204 1.04 3.44 -15.55
C GLY A 204 0.32 4.68 -15.03
N GLY A 205 0.99 5.83 -14.92
CA GLY A 205 0.37 7.08 -14.45
C GLY A 205 -0.05 7.00 -12.99
N ARG A 206 0.62 6.12 -12.23
CA ARG A 206 0.21 5.67 -10.90
C ARG A 206 0.96 6.37 -9.77
N LEU A 207 1.29 7.65 -9.92
CA LEU A 207 1.73 8.46 -8.78
C LEU A 207 0.62 8.38 -7.70
N GLY A 208 0.78 7.50 -6.72
CA GLY A 208 -0.20 7.25 -5.66
C GLY A 208 -1.46 6.46 -6.05
N ARG A 209 -1.45 5.53 -7.02
CA ARG A 209 -2.55 4.54 -7.09
C ARG A 209 -2.23 3.39 -6.16
N SER A 210 -2.83 3.42 -4.98
CA SER A 210 -2.69 2.37 -3.98
C SER A 210 -2.98 0.97 -4.54
N ARG A 211 -2.56 -0.06 -3.81
CA ARG A 211 -2.89 -1.46 -4.11
C ARG A 211 -4.40 -1.67 -4.31
N ILE A 212 -5.24 -0.91 -3.60
CA ILE A 212 -6.69 -0.86 -3.77
C ILE A 212 -7.06 -0.38 -5.17
N SER A 213 -6.53 0.77 -5.59
CA SER A 213 -6.76 1.31 -6.93
C SER A 213 -6.35 0.29 -8.02
N ARG A 214 -5.23 -0.43 -7.83
CA ARG A 214 -4.79 -1.50 -8.75
C ARG A 214 -5.78 -2.66 -8.82
N ALA A 215 -6.17 -3.20 -7.67
CA ALA A 215 -7.10 -4.30 -7.59
C ALA A 215 -8.47 -3.95 -8.20
N LEU A 216 -9.01 -2.75 -7.94
CA LEU A 216 -10.28 -2.31 -8.52
C LEU A 216 -10.19 -2.12 -10.04
N ASP A 217 -9.10 -1.57 -10.56
CA ASP A 217 -8.90 -1.43 -12.01
C ASP A 217 -8.86 -2.80 -12.72
N LEU A 218 -8.16 -3.79 -12.13
CA LEU A 218 -8.09 -5.16 -12.65
C LEU A 218 -9.46 -5.85 -12.64
N LEU A 219 -10.19 -5.75 -11.51
CA LEU A 219 -11.54 -6.31 -11.39
C LEU A 219 -12.51 -5.66 -12.39
N ARG A 220 -12.41 -4.34 -12.59
CA ARG A 220 -13.24 -3.60 -13.57
C ARG A 220 -12.93 -4.02 -15.00
N GLY A 221 -11.65 -4.15 -15.36
CA GLY A 221 -11.23 -4.61 -16.69
C GLY A 221 -11.79 -5.99 -17.02
N ARG A 222 -11.82 -6.89 -16.02
CA ARG A 222 -12.39 -8.24 -16.19
C ARG A 222 -13.92 -8.25 -16.25
N MET A 223 -14.59 -7.35 -15.53
CA MET A 223 -16.06 -7.28 -15.55
C MET A 223 -16.63 -6.71 -16.85
N THR A 224 -15.87 -5.88 -17.55
CA THR A 224 -16.33 -5.20 -18.78
C THR A 224 -16.17 -6.06 -20.04
N ASN A 225 -15.47 -7.21 -19.96
CA ASN A 225 -15.22 -8.11 -21.10
C ASN A 225 -14.67 -7.40 -22.35
N ASP A 226 -14.05 -6.22 -22.20
CA ASP A 226 -13.40 -5.49 -23.28
C ASP A 226 -12.07 -6.19 -23.62
N THR A 227 -12.19 -7.37 -24.22
CA THR A 227 -11.10 -8.23 -24.70
C THR A 227 -10.16 -7.54 -25.68
N ASN A 228 -10.56 -6.39 -26.22
CA ASN A 228 -9.79 -5.63 -27.19
C ASN A 228 -8.83 -4.61 -26.57
N ASN A 229 -8.84 -4.40 -25.25
CA ASN A 229 -7.98 -3.40 -24.59
C ASN A 229 -6.89 -3.99 -23.69
N THR A 230 -6.55 -5.26 -23.89
CA THR A 230 -5.44 -5.99 -23.25
C THR A 230 -4.08 -5.52 -23.77
N ILE A 231 -3.87 -4.21 -23.87
CA ILE A 231 -2.63 -3.58 -24.34
C ILE A 231 -1.57 -3.51 -23.22
N ALA A 232 -1.89 -3.92 -21.98
CA ALA A 232 -1.01 -3.71 -20.84
C ALA A 232 -0.39 -4.97 -20.19
N SER A 233 -0.63 -6.20 -20.68
CA SER A 233 0.11 -7.39 -20.20
C SER A 233 1.41 -7.61 -20.99
N ARG A 234 2.22 -6.54 -21.12
CA ARG A 234 3.59 -6.63 -21.61
C ARG A 234 4.51 -6.54 -20.38
N ASP A 235 5.20 -7.64 -20.13
CA ASP A 235 6.23 -7.87 -19.10
C ASP A 235 5.77 -8.20 -17.67
N GLY A 236 5.69 -9.51 -17.41
CA GLY A 236 6.27 -10.12 -16.21
C GLY A 236 5.45 -10.09 -14.92
N ASP A 237 4.42 -9.25 -14.82
CA ASP A 237 3.58 -9.24 -13.63
C ASP A 237 2.65 -10.47 -13.66
N LYS A 238 2.83 -11.39 -12.70
CA LYS A 238 1.96 -12.56 -12.59
C LYS A 238 0.53 -12.06 -12.50
N ASP A 239 -0.29 -12.39 -13.50
CA ASP A 239 -1.71 -11.99 -13.55
C ASP A 239 -2.36 -12.29 -12.20
N MET A 240 -2.60 -11.27 -11.39
CA MET A 240 -3.28 -11.45 -10.10
C MET A 240 -4.66 -12.02 -10.39
N ASP A 241 -4.97 -13.21 -9.88
CA ASP A 241 -6.31 -13.78 -10.05
C ASP A 241 -7.36 -12.90 -9.35
N ASN A 242 -8.63 -13.12 -9.67
CA ASN A 242 -9.75 -12.32 -9.15
C ASN A 242 -9.80 -12.33 -7.62
N LEU A 243 -9.57 -13.52 -7.05
CA LEU A 243 -9.63 -13.73 -5.62
C LEU A 243 -8.46 -13.03 -4.90
N THR A 244 -7.28 -12.99 -5.51
CA THR A 244 -6.10 -12.28 -5.01
C THR A 244 -6.36 -10.77 -5.04
N CYS A 245 -6.99 -10.24 -6.10
CA CYS A 245 -7.41 -8.83 -6.12
C CYS A 245 -8.37 -8.52 -4.96
N LEU A 246 -9.36 -9.37 -4.72
CA LEU A 246 -10.30 -9.21 -3.60
C LEU A 246 -9.60 -9.36 -2.24
N ARG A 247 -8.67 -10.30 -2.09
CA ARG A 247 -7.85 -10.46 -0.87
C ARG A 247 -6.95 -9.26 -0.60
N VAL A 248 -6.41 -8.62 -1.64
CA VAL A 248 -5.66 -7.36 -1.50
C VAL A 248 -6.57 -6.27 -0.94
N LEU A 249 -7.79 -6.12 -1.48
CA LEU A 249 -8.76 -5.16 -0.94
C LEU A 249 -9.14 -5.46 0.52
N GLN A 250 -9.40 -6.72 0.84
CA GLN A 250 -9.73 -7.16 2.19
C GLN A 250 -8.55 -6.94 3.15
N GLY A 251 -7.33 -7.28 2.75
CA GLY A 251 -6.11 -7.09 3.54
C GLY A 251 -5.82 -5.62 3.82
N SER A 252 -6.04 -4.74 2.84
CA SER A 252 -5.92 -3.29 3.06
C SER A 252 -6.95 -2.77 4.06
N LEU A 253 -8.17 -3.30 4.06
CA LEU A 253 -9.19 -2.91 5.06
C LEU A 253 -8.88 -3.44 6.47
N ALA A 254 -8.17 -4.57 6.59
CA ALA A 254 -7.76 -5.14 7.88
C ALA A 254 -6.72 -4.28 8.63
N GLU A 255 -6.06 -3.34 7.95
CA GLU A 255 -5.21 -2.32 8.58
C GLU A 255 -6.02 -1.20 9.27
N GLU A 256 -7.36 -1.34 9.33
CA GLU A 256 -8.34 -0.48 10.02
C GLU A 256 -8.30 1.03 9.67
N SER A 257 -7.64 1.40 8.58
CA SER A 257 -7.65 2.78 8.12
C SER A 257 -8.94 3.11 7.36
N SER A 258 -9.76 3.99 7.93
CA SER A 258 -10.94 4.56 7.24
C SER A 258 -10.59 5.20 5.88
N SER A 259 -9.33 5.59 5.67
CA SER A 259 -8.84 6.13 4.41
C SER A 259 -8.94 5.14 3.24
N TYR A 260 -8.81 3.83 3.51
CA TYR A 260 -8.89 2.78 2.50
C TYR A 260 -10.32 2.53 2.06
N ALA A 261 -11.28 2.49 3.00
CA ALA A 261 -12.70 2.43 2.68
C ALA A 261 -13.10 3.64 1.82
N ASP A 262 -12.73 4.85 2.24
CA ASP A 262 -12.98 6.08 1.48
C ASP A 262 -12.34 6.03 0.07
N GLU A 263 -11.17 5.40 -0.09
CA GLU A 263 -10.57 5.18 -1.40
C GLU A 263 -11.39 4.21 -2.28
N ILE A 264 -11.83 3.08 -1.74
CA ILE A 264 -12.72 2.14 -2.44
C ILE A 264 -13.97 2.86 -2.93
N GLY A 265 -14.57 3.68 -2.06
CA GLY A 265 -15.74 4.49 -2.39
C GLY A 265 -15.50 5.47 -3.53
N ARG A 266 -14.46 6.32 -3.42
CA ARG A 266 -14.10 7.33 -4.45
C ARG A 266 -13.81 6.73 -5.82
N ARG A 267 -13.28 5.51 -5.86
CA ARG A 267 -12.93 4.81 -7.10
C ARG A 267 -14.13 4.13 -7.76
N GLY A 268 -15.34 4.25 -7.20
CA GLY A 268 -16.51 3.51 -7.68
C GLY A 268 -16.40 2.02 -7.37
N GLY A 269 -15.79 1.67 -6.24
CA GLY A 269 -15.67 0.30 -5.77
C GLY A 269 -17.01 -0.28 -5.32
N VAL A 270 -17.92 0.53 -4.77
CA VAL A 270 -19.27 0.07 -4.34
C VAL A 270 -20.05 -0.59 -5.47
N PRO A 271 -20.35 0.09 -6.60
CA PRO A 271 -21.11 -0.53 -7.69
C PRO A 271 -20.38 -1.72 -8.32
N LEU A 272 -19.04 -1.69 -8.38
CA LEU A 272 -18.24 -2.80 -8.90
C LEU A 272 -18.33 -4.04 -8.01
N LEU A 273 -18.13 -3.88 -6.70
CA LEU A 273 -18.19 -4.99 -5.74
C LEU A 273 -19.62 -5.55 -5.65
N LEU A 274 -20.65 -4.70 -5.72
CA LEU A 274 -22.04 -5.15 -5.75
C LEU A 274 -22.37 -5.93 -7.04
N GLN A 275 -21.80 -5.50 -8.18
CA GLN A 275 -21.91 -6.24 -9.43
C GLN A 275 -21.22 -7.62 -9.33
N ILE A 276 -20.04 -7.68 -8.70
CA ILE A 276 -19.33 -8.94 -8.43
C ILE A 276 -20.15 -9.82 -7.49
N ALA A 277 -20.71 -9.28 -6.41
CA ALA A 277 -21.55 -10.02 -5.47
C ALA A 277 -22.74 -10.69 -6.17
N ARG A 278 -23.37 -9.97 -7.11
CA ARG A 278 -24.55 -10.46 -7.83
C ARG A 278 -24.21 -11.48 -8.91
N ARG A 279 -23.20 -11.23 -9.73
CA ARG A 279 -22.93 -12.02 -10.96
C ARG A 279 -21.73 -12.95 -10.86
N GLY A 280 -20.83 -12.71 -9.90
CA GLY A 280 -19.50 -13.30 -9.89
C GLY A 280 -18.58 -12.71 -10.96
N ILE A 281 -17.36 -13.22 -11.02
CA ILE A 281 -16.40 -12.92 -12.10
C ILE A 281 -16.08 -14.22 -12.80
N VAL A 282 -16.42 -14.32 -14.08
CA VAL A 282 -16.13 -15.51 -14.87
C VAL A 282 -14.64 -15.51 -15.20
N SER A 283 -13.90 -16.47 -14.65
CA SER A 283 -12.52 -16.72 -15.05
C SER A 283 -12.50 -17.22 -16.50
N THR A 284 -11.81 -16.51 -17.39
CA THR A 284 -11.59 -16.87 -18.80
C THR A 284 -10.56 -18.00 -18.95
N SER A 285 -10.75 -19.10 -18.21
CA SER A 285 -9.89 -20.27 -18.36
C SER A 285 -10.34 -21.04 -19.60
N ASP A 286 -9.52 -21.02 -20.64
CA ASP A 286 -9.77 -21.73 -21.88
C ASP A 286 -9.65 -23.26 -21.68
N ASN A 287 -10.77 -23.96 -21.89
CA ASN A 287 -10.90 -25.37 -22.33
C ASN A 287 -11.05 -26.54 -21.30
N ASN A 288 -12.28 -27.08 -21.34
CA ASN A 288 -12.64 -28.47 -21.67
C ASN A 288 -12.42 -29.64 -20.69
N LYS A 289 -12.67 -29.47 -19.39
CA LYS A 289 -12.93 -30.64 -18.51
C LYS A 289 -14.13 -30.42 -17.59
N LYS A 290 -15.10 -31.35 -17.60
CA LYS A 290 -16.29 -31.33 -16.72
C LYS A 290 -15.94 -31.18 -15.22
N GLN A 291 -14.78 -31.69 -14.79
CA GLN A 291 -14.29 -31.53 -13.41
C GLN A 291 -13.92 -30.07 -13.05
N GLN A 292 -13.64 -29.21 -14.03
CA GLN A 292 -13.35 -27.78 -13.76
C GLN A 292 -14.61 -26.96 -13.47
N GLN A 293 -15.81 -27.42 -13.85
CA GLN A 293 -17.04 -26.66 -13.63
C GLN A 293 -17.37 -26.48 -12.15
N GLN A 294 -17.16 -27.53 -11.33
CA GLN A 294 -17.44 -27.45 -9.89
C GLN A 294 -16.45 -26.53 -9.18
N GLN A 295 -15.15 -26.60 -9.53
CA GLN A 295 -14.13 -25.70 -8.99
C GLN A 295 -14.40 -24.24 -9.41
N GLN A 296 -14.75 -24.02 -10.68
CA GLN A 296 -15.05 -22.67 -11.18
C GLN A 296 -16.25 -22.06 -10.46
N GLN A 297 -17.30 -22.85 -10.18
CA GLN A 297 -18.45 -22.38 -9.41
C GLN A 297 -18.05 -22.02 -7.97
N SER A 298 -17.23 -22.85 -7.31
CA SER A 298 -16.70 -22.56 -5.97
C SER A 298 -15.84 -21.28 -5.94
N ASP A 299 -15.01 -21.06 -6.96
CA ASP A 299 -14.20 -19.84 -7.08
C ASP A 299 -15.07 -18.59 -7.32
N ILE A 300 -16.13 -18.73 -8.12
CA ILE A 300 -17.13 -17.68 -8.36
C ILE A 300 -17.82 -17.32 -7.05
N ASP A 301 -18.31 -18.31 -6.31
CA ASP A 301 -19.01 -18.08 -5.04
C ASP A 301 -18.07 -17.49 -3.99
N SER A 302 -16.80 -17.90 -3.98
CA SER A 302 -15.75 -17.29 -3.15
C SER A 302 -15.54 -15.80 -3.48
N CYS A 303 -15.51 -15.43 -4.76
CA CYS A 303 -15.40 -14.03 -5.18
C CYS A 303 -16.64 -13.21 -4.77
N ARG A 304 -17.83 -13.80 -4.90
CA ARG A 304 -19.10 -13.16 -4.51
C ARG A 304 -19.12 -12.90 -3.01
N THR A 305 -18.85 -13.91 -2.19
CA THR A 305 -18.77 -13.78 -0.73
C THR A 305 -17.71 -12.76 -0.31
N ALA A 306 -16.51 -12.83 -0.89
CA ALA A 306 -15.43 -11.88 -0.58
C ALA A 306 -15.82 -10.44 -0.94
N SER A 307 -16.51 -10.20 -2.07
CA SER A 307 -16.96 -8.86 -2.43
C SER A 307 -17.98 -8.27 -1.45
N ILE A 308 -18.89 -9.09 -0.93
CA ILE A 308 -19.84 -8.67 0.12
C ILE A 308 -19.11 -8.41 1.43
N HIS A 309 -18.14 -9.24 1.81
CA HIS A 309 -17.33 -9.01 3.01
C HIS A 309 -16.53 -7.71 2.93
N ILE A 310 -15.95 -7.38 1.77
CA ILE A 310 -15.25 -6.10 1.56
C ILE A 310 -16.22 -4.93 1.71
N LEU A 311 -17.42 -5.01 1.13
CA LEU A 311 -18.47 -3.99 1.30
C LEU A 311 -18.87 -3.85 2.77
N SER A 312 -19.07 -4.97 3.47
CA SER A 312 -19.41 -5.03 4.88
C SER A 312 -18.32 -4.36 5.73
N ALA A 313 -17.05 -4.66 5.50
CA ALA A 313 -15.92 -4.03 6.18
C ALA A 313 -15.82 -2.53 5.87
N CYS A 314 -16.06 -2.11 4.63
CA CYS A 314 -16.12 -0.67 4.31
C CYS A 314 -17.24 0.03 5.09
N CYS A 315 -18.39 -0.64 5.27
CA CYS A 315 -19.52 -0.11 6.03
C CYS A 315 -19.27 -0.06 7.54
N SER A 316 -18.18 -0.61 8.07
CA SER A 316 -17.80 -0.38 9.47
C SER A 316 -17.26 1.04 9.72
N HIS A 317 -17.11 1.86 8.68
CA HIS A 317 -16.66 3.24 8.78
C HIS A 317 -17.78 4.22 8.43
N ASP A 318 -18.17 5.07 9.38
CA ASP A 318 -19.24 6.06 9.20
C ASP A 318 -19.03 6.97 7.98
N SER A 319 -17.80 7.45 7.78
CA SER A 319 -17.48 8.33 6.64
C SER A 319 -17.79 7.68 5.29
N PHE A 320 -17.61 6.36 5.20
CA PHE A 320 -17.85 5.60 3.98
C PHE A 320 -19.34 5.47 3.72
N ILE A 321 -20.13 5.09 4.74
CA ILE A 321 -21.58 4.96 4.60
C ILE A 321 -22.20 6.28 4.15
N LEU A 322 -21.81 7.38 4.81
CA LEU A 322 -22.34 8.71 4.56
C LEU A 322 -22.09 9.19 3.14
N LYS A 323 -20.92 8.85 2.56
CA LYS A 323 -20.48 9.34 1.24
C LYS A 323 -20.82 8.39 0.10
N TYR A 324 -20.72 7.09 0.32
CA TYR A 324 -20.68 6.09 -0.76
C TYR A 324 -21.72 4.99 -0.62
N ALA A 325 -22.14 4.60 0.59
CA ALA A 325 -23.13 3.53 0.80
C ALA A 325 -24.55 4.06 1.02
N GLY A 326 -24.88 5.22 0.46
CA GLY A 326 -26.26 5.71 0.42
C GLY A 326 -27.18 4.81 -0.41
N ARG A 327 -28.50 5.00 -0.25
CA ARG A 327 -29.55 4.18 -0.90
C ARG A 327 -29.39 4.05 -2.42
N ASP A 328 -28.86 5.07 -3.09
CA ASP A 328 -28.67 5.05 -4.55
C ASP A 328 -27.50 4.15 -5.00
N ASN A 329 -26.49 3.99 -4.14
CA ASN A 329 -25.27 3.26 -4.45
C ASN A 329 -25.25 1.84 -3.88
N LEU A 330 -25.87 1.65 -2.71
CA LEU A 330 -26.00 0.35 -2.04
C LEU A 330 -27.45 0.13 -1.57
N PRO A 331 -28.42 0.00 -2.50
CA PRO A 331 -29.83 -0.16 -2.15
C PRO A 331 -30.11 -1.49 -1.42
N PRO A 332 -30.82 -1.46 -0.27
CA PRO A 332 -31.26 -2.67 0.43
C PRO A 332 -31.99 -3.68 -0.44
N SER A 333 -32.75 -3.20 -1.44
CA SER A 333 -33.50 -4.04 -2.37
C SER A 333 -32.61 -4.91 -3.25
N VAL A 334 -31.37 -4.48 -3.54
CA VAL A 334 -30.41 -5.29 -4.30
C VAL A 334 -29.80 -6.38 -3.43
N LEU A 335 -29.52 -6.10 -2.15
CA LEU A 335 -29.10 -7.13 -1.19
C LEU A 335 -30.22 -8.16 -0.98
N ALA A 336 -31.47 -7.70 -0.87
CA ALA A 336 -32.63 -8.58 -0.80
C ALA A 336 -32.77 -9.49 -2.02
N GLN A 337 -32.59 -8.93 -3.22
CA GLN A 337 -32.58 -9.69 -4.46
C GLN A 337 -31.49 -10.76 -4.48
N ILE A 338 -30.28 -10.47 -3.98
CA ILE A 338 -29.20 -11.48 -3.90
C ILE A 338 -29.63 -12.67 -3.04
N VAL A 339 -30.18 -12.43 -1.85
CA VAL A 339 -30.64 -13.50 -0.95
C VAL A 339 -31.76 -14.33 -1.58
N GLU A 340 -32.72 -13.69 -2.25
CA GLU A 340 -33.81 -14.39 -2.95
C GLU A 340 -33.32 -15.24 -4.13
N GLU A 341 -32.38 -14.72 -4.92
CA GLU A 341 -31.77 -15.44 -6.05
C GLU A 341 -31.03 -16.70 -5.55
N GLU A 342 -30.33 -16.60 -4.42
CA GLU A 342 -29.65 -17.73 -3.79
C GLU A 342 -30.64 -18.75 -3.19
N ALA A 343 -31.67 -18.29 -2.47
CA ALA A 343 -32.68 -19.18 -1.88
C ALA A 343 -33.48 -19.93 -2.96
N SER A 344 -33.83 -19.24 -4.05
CA SER A 344 -34.52 -19.83 -5.20
C SER A 344 -33.64 -20.87 -5.91
N SER A 345 -32.33 -20.60 -6.00
CA SER A 345 -31.38 -21.54 -6.60
C SER A 345 -31.30 -22.84 -5.79
N SER A 346 -31.27 -22.76 -4.45
CA SER A 346 -31.28 -23.93 -3.57
C SER A 346 -32.46 -24.88 -3.81
N SER A 347 -33.62 -24.37 -4.25
CA SER A 347 -34.80 -25.20 -4.54
C SER A 347 -34.74 -25.95 -5.88
N ASN A 348 -33.92 -25.49 -6.81
CA ASN A 348 -33.80 -26.07 -8.15
C ASN A 348 -32.60 -27.02 -8.19
N ASN A 349 -32.86 -28.32 -8.47
CA ASN A 349 -31.86 -29.40 -8.53
C ASN A 349 -30.64 -29.17 -9.48
N SER A 350 -30.57 -28.04 -10.20
CA SER A 350 -29.52 -27.71 -11.16
C SER A 350 -28.38 -26.86 -10.60
N LYS A 351 -28.61 -26.08 -9.53
CA LYS A 351 -27.57 -25.20 -8.97
C LYS A 351 -27.83 -24.94 -7.48
N GLU A 352 -26.98 -25.49 -6.61
CA GLU A 352 -27.06 -25.22 -5.17
C GLU A 352 -26.74 -23.75 -4.92
N GLY A 353 -27.70 -23.01 -4.34
CA GLY A 353 -27.45 -21.65 -3.85
C GLY A 353 -26.43 -21.66 -2.72
N SER A 354 -25.63 -20.61 -2.60
CA SER A 354 -24.65 -20.46 -1.52
C SER A 354 -25.28 -19.80 -0.31
N VAL A 355 -25.37 -20.57 0.78
CA VAL A 355 -25.78 -20.05 2.10
C VAL A 355 -24.84 -18.94 2.56
N ASP A 356 -23.54 -19.07 2.28
CA ASP A 356 -22.53 -18.11 2.72
C ASP A 356 -22.73 -16.73 2.08
N ILE A 357 -23.10 -16.67 0.80
CA ILE A 357 -23.44 -15.42 0.11
C ILE A 357 -24.67 -14.77 0.75
N SER A 358 -25.68 -15.57 1.07
CA SER A 358 -26.92 -15.09 1.69
C SER A 358 -26.68 -14.54 3.09
N VAL A 359 -25.93 -15.27 3.92
CA VAL A 359 -25.56 -14.83 5.27
C VAL A 359 -24.71 -13.57 5.22
N ALA A 360 -23.74 -13.48 4.30
CA ALA A 360 -22.93 -12.28 4.12
C ALA A 360 -23.77 -11.07 3.70
N ALA A 361 -24.74 -11.24 2.80
CA ALA A 361 -25.65 -10.17 2.38
C ALA A 361 -26.56 -9.71 3.52
N MET A 362 -27.06 -10.64 4.35
CA MET A 362 -27.82 -10.34 5.56
C MET A 362 -26.98 -9.56 6.57
N ALA A 363 -25.75 -9.97 6.83
CA ALA A 363 -24.84 -9.27 7.73
C ALA A 363 -24.54 -7.83 7.27
N LEU A 364 -24.33 -7.62 5.97
CA LEU A 364 -24.19 -6.28 5.40
C LEU A 364 -25.47 -5.44 5.58
N LEU A 365 -26.65 -6.04 5.39
CA LEU A 365 -27.93 -5.34 5.58
C LEU A 365 -28.14 -4.94 7.05
N ILE A 366 -27.83 -5.84 8.00
CA ILE A 366 -27.83 -5.53 9.44
C ILE A 366 -26.98 -4.31 9.71
N ARG A 367 -25.71 -4.34 9.25
CA ARG A 367 -24.76 -3.24 9.46
C ARG A 367 -25.29 -1.90 8.93
N LEU A 368 -25.88 -1.92 7.73
CA LEU A 368 -26.48 -0.73 7.14
C LEU A 368 -27.64 -0.18 7.99
N ILE A 369 -28.53 -1.06 8.49
CA ILE A 369 -29.62 -0.68 9.40
C ILE A 369 -29.05 0.01 10.65
N VAL A 370 -28.09 -0.63 11.33
CA VAL A 370 -27.47 -0.12 12.57
C VAL A 370 -26.92 1.29 12.38
N HIS A 371 -26.14 1.51 11.31
CA HIS A 371 -25.51 2.81 11.07
C HIS A 371 -26.51 3.88 10.61
N TRP A 372 -27.57 3.51 9.87
CA TRP A 372 -28.62 4.47 9.52
C TRP A 372 -29.43 4.90 10.74
N ASP A 373 -29.78 3.97 11.62
CA ASP A 373 -30.49 4.25 12.87
C ASP A 373 -29.63 5.10 13.82
N ASN A 374 -28.36 4.74 14.00
CA ASN A 374 -27.41 5.53 14.78
C ASN A 374 -27.26 6.96 14.24
N ARG A 375 -27.23 7.12 12.91
CA ARG A 375 -27.16 8.44 12.26
C ARG A 375 -28.43 9.24 12.52
N GLU A 376 -29.60 8.62 12.45
CA GLU A 376 -30.88 9.27 12.72
C GLU A 376 -30.96 9.72 14.17
N ALA A 377 -30.60 8.85 15.11
CA ALA A 377 -30.47 9.19 16.53
C ALA A 377 -29.50 10.35 16.74
N THR A 378 -28.28 10.27 16.17
CA THR A 378 -27.27 11.33 16.28
C THR A 378 -27.78 12.66 15.73
N ARG A 379 -28.52 12.67 14.61
CA ARG A 379 -29.13 13.89 14.07
C ARG A 379 -30.24 14.45 14.95
N TYR A 380 -31.04 13.57 15.55
CA TYR A 380 -32.14 13.96 16.43
C TYR A 380 -31.61 14.56 17.74
N PHE A 381 -30.51 14.02 18.28
CA PHE A 381 -29.89 14.47 19.52
C PHE A 381 -28.78 15.52 19.34
N ALA A 382 -28.31 15.78 18.12
CA ALA A 382 -27.36 16.86 17.84
C ALA A 382 -28.06 18.22 17.99
N SER A 383 -28.01 18.78 19.19
CA SER A 383 -28.44 20.15 19.50
C SER A 383 -27.83 21.13 18.49
N LYS A 384 -28.67 21.83 17.73
CA LYS A 384 -28.20 22.94 16.88
C LYS A 384 -27.80 24.10 17.79
N ILE A 385 -26.50 24.22 18.03
CA ILE A 385 -25.93 25.40 18.66
C ILE A 385 -25.80 26.47 17.57
N LYS A 386 -26.54 27.57 17.74
CA LYS A 386 -26.42 28.76 16.88
C LYS A 386 -25.05 29.41 17.06
N GLU A 387 -24.66 30.25 16.10
CA GLU A 387 -23.42 31.04 16.18
C GLU A 387 -23.38 31.98 17.40
N ASP A 388 -24.52 32.32 17.98
CA ASP A 388 -24.63 33.10 19.22
C ASP A 388 -24.48 32.25 20.50
N GLY A 389 -24.20 30.95 20.37
CA GLY A 389 -24.07 30.02 21.49
C GLY A 389 -25.40 29.56 22.10
N THR A 390 -26.54 29.98 21.55
CA THR A 390 -27.84 29.51 22.02
C THR A 390 -28.19 28.16 21.41
N VAL A 391 -28.72 27.25 22.23
CA VAL A 391 -29.29 25.99 21.74
C VAL A 391 -30.66 26.31 21.15
N GLU A 392 -30.87 26.05 19.86
CA GLU A 392 -32.22 26.07 19.31
C GLU A 392 -33.03 24.94 19.96
N ASP A 393 -33.98 25.32 20.81
CA ASP A 393 -35.02 24.39 21.27
C ASP A 393 -35.75 23.84 20.04
N ASN A 394 -35.54 22.55 19.81
CA ASN A 394 -36.11 21.68 18.79
C ASN A 394 -37.25 22.31 17.97
N VAL A 395 -36.87 23.13 16.99
CA VAL A 395 -37.73 23.38 15.83
C VAL A 395 -37.96 21.99 15.26
N VAL A 396 -39.21 21.50 15.33
CA VAL A 396 -39.69 20.26 14.72
C VAL A 396 -38.96 20.11 13.40
N VAL A 397 -37.89 19.30 13.40
CA VAL A 397 -37.08 19.07 12.21
C VAL A 397 -38.06 18.35 11.33
N ARG A 398 -38.66 19.09 10.39
CA ARG A 398 -39.54 18.51 9.36
C ARG A 398 -38.81 17.27 8.90
N ALA A 399 -39.47 16.12 9.07
CA ALA A 399 -38.97 14.83 8.64
C ALA A 399 -38.33 15.04 7.27
N ILE A 400 -37.01 15.19 7.27
CA ILE A 400 -36.24 14.98 6.06
C ILE A 400 -36.55 13.50 5.81
N ASP A 401 -36.98 13.15 4.60
CA ASP A 401 -37.11 11.76 4.18
C ASP A 401 -35.73 11.11 4.32
N VAL A 402 -35.36 10.78 5.55
CA VAL A 402 -34.19 9.99 5.88
C VAL A 402 -34.59 8.63 5.33
N PRO A 403 -33.81 8.10 4.38
CA PRO A 403 -34.18 6.90 3.68
C PRO A 403 -34.22 5.74 4.67
N GLU A 404 -35.41 5.46 5.19
CA GLU A 404 -35.71 4.28 6.00
C GLU A 404 -35.29 3.06 5.18
N VAL A 405 -34.60 2.12 5.83
CA VAL A 405 -34.40 0.79 5.26
C VAL A 405 -35.78 0.25 5.00
N ASP A 406 -36.09 0.07 3.72
CA ASP A 406 -37.41 -0.35 3.29
C ASP A 406 -37.77 -1.67 3.99
N ALA A 407 -38.75 -1.63 4.89
CA ALA A 407 -39.25 -2.77 5.63
C ALA A 407 -39.58 -3.94 4.70
N SER A 408 -40.05 -3.64 3.47
CA SER A 408 -40.30 -4.66 2.45
C SER A 408 -39.04 -5.44 2.10
N SER A 409 -37.89 -4.79 1.96
CA SER A 409 -36.62 -5.44 1.66
C SER A 409 -36.16 -6.35 2.81
N VAL A 410 -36.30 -5.92 4.07
CA VAL A 410 -35.96 -6.72 5.26
C VAL A 410 -36.87 -7.94 5.36
N CYS A 411 -38.18 -7.76 5.23
CA CYS A 411 -39.15 -8.86 5.27
C CYS A 411 -38.91 -9.87 4.15
N ARG A 412 -38.60 -9.41 2.93
CA ARG A 412 -38.29 -10.28 1.78
C ARG A 412 -37.06 -11.16 2.03
N VAL A 413 -35.99 -10.57 2.56
CA VAL A 413 -34.79 -11.32 2.97
C VAL A 413 -35.12 -12.40 3.99
N ALA A 414 -35.85 -12.03 5.05
CA ALA A 414 -36.21 -12.97 6.10
C ALA A 414 -37.07 -14.12 5.57
N ILE A 415 -38.09 -13.83 4.75
CA ILE A 415 -38.94 -14.84 4.11
C ILE A 415 -38.11 -15.78 3.24
N ALA A 416 -37.24 -15.25 2.37
CA ALA A 416 -36.39 -16.06 1.51
C ALA A 416 -35.47 -16.99 2.31
N ALA A 417 -34.88 -16.48 3.39
CA ALA A 417 -34.00 -17.24 4.27
C ALA A 417 -34.74 -18.32 5.07
N PHE A 418 -35.98 -18.08 5.54
CA PHE A 418 -36.79 -19.11 6.20
C PHE A 418 -37.28 -20.20 5.24
N LEU A 419 -37.48 -19.87 3.97
CA LEU A 419 -37.83 -20.84 2.93
C LEU A 419 -36.63 -21.67 2.47
N TRP A 420 -35.41 -21.32 2.90
CA TRP A 420 -34.19 -22.04 2.56
C TRP A 420 -34.28 -23.50 3.00
N GLY A 421 -34.16 -24.44 2.05
CA GLY A 421 -34.22 -25.88 2.32
C GLY A 421 -35.61 -26.45 2.62
N SER A 422 -36.68 -25.64 2.68
CA SER A 422 -38.03 -26.11 3.04
C SER A 422 -38.73 -26.89 1.91
N ASN A 423 -38.34 -26.67 0.65
CA ASN A 423 -38.96 -27.29 -0.53
C ASN A 423 -38.41 -28.67 -0.90
N GLY A 424 -37.50 -29.24 -0.11
CA GLY A 424 -37.04 -30.61 -0.31
C GLY A 424 -38.19 -31.57 -0.01
N ASN A 425 -38.87 -32.06 -1.05
CA ASN A 425 -39.92 -33.08 -0.94
C ASN A 425 -39.49 -34.13 0.06
N ALA A 426 -40.15 -34.16 1.22
CA ALA A 426 -40.03 -35.18 2.25
C ALA A 426 -40.62 -36.49 1.72
N THR A 427 -40.03 -37.00 0.63
CA THR A 427 -40.36 -38.29 0.05
C THR A 427 -39.71 -39.30 0.98
N THR A 428 -40.55 -39.78 1.88
CA THR A 428 -40.30 -40.70 2.98
C THR A 428 -39.56 -41.93 2.46
N THR A 429 -38.22 -41.89 2.42
CA THR A 429 -37.41 -43.06 2.12
C THR A 429 -36.52 -43.30 3.32
N THR A 430 -36.83 -44.39 4.00
CA THR A 430 -36.45 -44.80 5.35
C THR A 430 -34.97 -45.22 5.44
N THR A 431 -34.04 -44.38 5.01
CA THR A 431 -32.59 -44.64 5.11
C THR A 431 -31.90 -43.48 5.84
N THR A 432 -31.83 -43.67 7.16
CA THR A 432 -31.01 -43.16 8.28
C THR A 432 -29.78 -42.25 8.09
N THR A 433 -29.54 -41.56 6.98
CA THR A 433 -28.56 -40.45 6.94
C THR A 433 -29.30 -39.12 6.89
N THR A 434 -29.66 -38.61 8.06
CA THR A 434 -30.18 -37.26 8.26
C THR A 434 -29.13 -36.23 7.83
N THR A 435 -29.20 -35.77 6.59
CA THR A 435 -28.61 -34.49 6.20
C THR A 435 -29.38 -33.41 6.95
N ILE A 436 -28.84 -32.99 8.10
CA ILE A 436 -29.35 -31.86 8.87
C ILE A 436 -29.31 -30.65 7.93
N GLY A 437 -30.48 -30.10 7.59
CA GLY A 437 -30.57 -28.92 6.74
C GLY A 437 -29.76 -27.76 7.34
N ASP A 438 -29.09 -26.99 6.49
CA ASP A 438 -28.25 -25.87 6.91
C ASP A 438 -29.09 -24.77 7.59
N SER A 439 -29.05 -24.71 8.91
CA SER A 439 -29.83 -23.76 9.71
C SER A 439 -29.22 -22.35 9.77
N ARG A 440 -28.10 -22.09 9.08
CA ARG A 440 -27.41 -20.80 9.14
C ARG A 440 -28.23 -19.66 8.55
N ALA A 441 -28.88 -19.86 7.40
CA ALA A 441 -29.70 -18.81 6.78
C ALA A 441 -30.93 -18.43 7.63
N PRO A 442 -31.76 -19.37 8.14
CA PRO A 442 -32.85 -19.02 9.07
C PRO A 442 -32.37 -18.31 10.34
N ARG A 443 -31.19 -18.69 10.86
CA ARG A 443 -30.62 -18.04 12.04
C ARG A 443 -30.20 -16.60 11.73
N ALA A 444 -29.48 -16.37 10.63
CA ALA A 444 -29.09 -15.03 10.19
C ALA A 444 -30.32 -14.14 9.92
N ALA A 445 -31.44 -14.71 9.46
CA ALA A 445 -32.70 -13.99 9.30
C ALA A 445 -33.32 -13.55 10.63
N LEU A 446 -33.23 -14.39 11.67
CA LEU A 446 -33.66 -14.00 13.02
C LEU A 446 -32.78 -12.89 13.57
N ASP A 447 -31.47 -12.94 13.34
CA ASP A 447 -30.54 -11.89 13.74
C ASP A 447 -30.86 -10.58 13.01
N LEU A 448 -31.19 -10.65 11.71
CA LEU A 448 -31.62 -9.49 10.91
C LEU A 448 -32.91 -8.86 11.44
N LEU A 449 -33.93 -9.67 11.74
CA LEU A 449 -35.18 -9.18 12.30
C LEU A 449 -34.98 -8.60 13.71
N SER A 450 -34.11 -9.22 14.51
CA SER A 450 -33.76 -8.71 15.84
C SER A 450 -33.06 -7.37 15.74
N ALA A 451 -32.08 -7.23 14.84
CA ALA A 451 -31.40 -5.97 14.58
C ALA A 451 -32.37 -4.87 14.12
N TRP A 452 -33.26 -5.18 13.18
CA TRP A 452 -34.22 -4.20 12.65
C TRP A 452 -35.28 -3.75 13.67
N THR A 453 -35.62 -4.61 14.63
CA THR A 453 -36.64 -4.29 15.64
C THR A 453 -36.05 -3.82 16.97
N ALA A 454 -34.75 -3.99 17.19
CA ALA A 454 -34.08 -3.55 18.39
C ALA A 454 -34.04 -2.02 18.45
N SER A 455 -34.59 -1.45 19.52
CA SER A 455 -34.50 -0.02 19.81
C SER A 455 -33.19 0.36 20.53
N ASP A 456 -32.31 -0.62 20.80
CA ASP A 456 -31.13 -0.48 21.66
C ASP A 456 -29.83 -0.86 20.91
N LEU A 457 -29.00 0.15 20.63
CA LEU A 457 -27.84 0.10 19.75
C LEU A 457 -26.70 -0.81 20.29
N GLU A 458 -26.59 -0.97 21.61
CA GLU A 458 -25.51 -1.80 22.20
C GLU A 458 -25.71 -3.31 21.97
N ALA A 459 -26.95 -3.75 21.78
CA ALA A 459 -27.25 -5.15 21.47
C ALA A 459 -26.92 -5.51 20.00
N LEU A 460 -26.86 -4.51 19.12
CA LEU A 460 -26.66 -4.69 17.68
C LEU A 460 -25.20 -4.97 17.28
N ASP A 461 -24.23 -4.29 17.90
CA ASP A 461 -22.80 -4.53 17.63
C ASP A 461 -22.40 -5.97 17.99
N ALA A 462 -22.90 -6.48 19.12
CA ALA A 462 -22.66 -7.86 19.53
C ALA A 462 -23.26 -8.91 18.57
N ALA A 463 -24.40 -8.60 17.92
CA ALA A 463 -25.04 -9.48 16.95
C ALA A 463 -24.30 -9.51 15.60
N SER A 464 -23.78 -8.36 15.15
CA SER A 464 -22.94 -8.27 13.95
C SER A 464 -21.70 -9.17 14.06
N ASP A 465 -21.00 -9.14 15.18
CA ASP A 465 -19.75 -9.90 15.36
C ASP A 465 -19.99 -11.40 15.53
N ALA A 466 -21.12 -11.80 16.11
CA ALA A 466 -21.50 -13.20 16.27
C ALA A 466 -21.72 -13.92 14.92
N CYS A 467 -22.11 -13.19 13.87
CA CYS A 467 -22.29 -13.75 12.52
C CYS A 467 -20.97 -14.12 11.82
N TYR A 468 -19.82 -13.63 12.32
CA TYR A 468 -18.51 -13.83 11.70
C TYR A 468 -17.70 -15.00 12.27
N ALA A 469 -18.20 -15.71 13.28
CA ALA A 469 -17.47 -16.86 13.83
C ALA A 469 -17.31 -17.96 12.76
N PRO A 470 -16.08 -18.29 12.31
CA PRO A 470 -15.88 -19.33 11.33
C PRO A 470 -16.40 -20.66 11.88
N SER A 471 -17.25 -21.33 11.10
CA SER A 471 -17.73 -22.67 11.45
C SER A 471 -16.52 -23.58 11.66
N SER A 472 -16.39 -24.12 12.88
CA SER A 472 -15.39 -25.14 13.16
C SER A 472 -15.62 -26.29 12.20
N SER A 473 -14.68 -26.49 11.27
CA SER A 473 -14.67 -27.68 10.43
C SER A 473 -14.52 -28.88 11.37
N SER A 474 -15.60 -29.60 11.64
CA SER A 474 -15.57 -30.84 12.38
C SER A 474 -14.80 -31.86 11.53
N SER A 475 -13.48 -31.91 11.69
CA SER A 475 -12.66 -32.99 11.19
C SER A 475 -13.09 -34.26 11.92
N SER A 476 -13.93 -35.06 11.27
CA SER A 476 -14.25 -36.41 11.72
C SER A 476 -13.01 -37.28 11.55
N SER A 477 -12.10 -37.22 12.51
CA SER A 477 -11.06 -38.22 12.70
C SER A 477 -11.71 -39.48 13.25
N SER A 478 -12.15 -40.37 12.36
CA SER A 478 -12.48 -41.75 12.71
C SER A 478 -11.16 -42.52 12.88
N ALA A 479 -10.85 -42.86 14.12
CA ALA A 479 -9.92 -43.94 14.47
C ALA A 479 -10.63 -45.29 14.36
#